data_AF-A0A848LPF5-F1
#
_entry.id   AF-A0A848LPF5-F1
#
_cell.length_a   1.000
_cell.length_b   1.000
_cell.length_c   1.000
_cell.angle_alpha   90.00
_cell.angle_beta   90.00
_cell.angle_gamma   90.00
#
_symmetry.space_group_name_H-M   'P 1'
#
loop_
_entity.id
_entity.type
_entity.pdbx_description
1 polymer ?
#
loop_
_entity_poly.entity_id
_entity_poly.type
_entity_poly.pdbx_seq_one_letter_code
_entity_poly.pdbx_strand_id
1 'polypeptide(L)'
;AGGGLVLIRANSVTGTGRFTANGSPGPTTSGDDGAGGGGAGGAVILRATGQVGCGAIQAQGGAGGNVSEPSFALGPGGGGGGGQVLLQSRPLSGCAINASGGPAGVNVADGGERGPTFGATPGKAGVIQQFDLSYRTPPTPALTSPEAGELAVSNRPRFEGTAEPGLVVSVYVDDVVVVQAVAGTDGVFSVSWPASRPALSQGAHRVSLVADDALGAYSPRSAERTFHVGVVLADGGVVEQPILVVPAAGDIVGPTPLFAGVSNAVTVGIEIDDRPEVTLSVDAFGRFRYQVPADDPLPPGPHFVTVHAHNETGGTGPYSPRIVFESVDADAGTPVQDAGTETPDAGVDAGTSAPDAGTSTPDAGTREVPVLVVPADGEVVDSTPLFAGVAGPGDSVSIEVDGKEVARVTADSTGAFRHPVPADQALATGAHKVTAYALVSATGAAGPRSPETGFEVRGPTNLDVGCGGCGASPAGVVGGWALLAGLAAAVRRRRR
;
A
#
# COMPACT_ATOMS: atom_id res chain seq x y z
N ALA A 1 -30.34 47.53 -2.14
CA ALA A 1 -29.53 46.39 -2.62
C ALA A 1 -28.70 45.83 -1.48
N GLY A 2 -28.46 44.52 -1.44
CA GLY A 2 -27.55 43.92 -0.45
C GLY A 2 -26.09 44.30 -0.71
N GLY A 3 -25.25 44.15 0.32
CA GLY A 3 -23.81 44.31 0.21
C GLY A 3 -23.15 43.18 -0.59
N GLY A 4 -22.01 43.48 -1.22
CA GLY A 4 -21.25 42.52 -2.02
C GLY A 4 -20.21 41.72 -1.22
N LEU A 5 -19.23 41.15 -1.91
CA LEU A 5 -18.09 40.44 -1.31
C LEU A 5 -16.79 41.22 -1.54
N VAL A 6 -16.02 41.44 -0.48
CA VAL A 6 -14.64 41.92 -0.53
C VAL A 6 -13.74 40.77 -0.07
N LEU A 7 -12.88 40.28 -0.95
CA LEU A 7 -11.90 39.23 -0.63
C LEU A 7 -10.49 39.76 -0.89
N ILE A 8 -9.66 39.81 0.15
CA ILE A 8 -8.30 40.32 0.11
C ILE A 8 -7.36 39.28 0.71
N ARG A 9 -6.38 38.86 -0.10
CA ARG A 9 -5.16 38.17 0.34
C ARG A 9 -3.96 39.04 0.01
N ALA A 10 -3.14 39.37 1.00
CA ALA A 10 -2.01 40.28 0.83
C ALA A 10 -0.83 39.90 1.72
N ASN A 11 0.37 40.38 1.40
CA ASN A 11 1.49 40.29 2.33
C ASN A 11 1.29 41.27 3.50
N SER A 12 0.86 42.49 3.20
CA SER A 12 0.50 43.50 4.21
C SER A 12 -0.51 44.48 3.64
N VAL A 13 -1.31 45.09 4.51
CA VAL A 13 -2.17 46.23 4.18
C VAL A 13 -1.70 47.41 5.01
N THR A 14 -1.53 48.58 4.39
CA THR A 14 -1.09 49.79 5.08
C THR A 14 -1.99 50.98 4.72
N GLY A 15 -2.01 51.99 5.60
CA GLY A 15 -2.81 53.21 5.43
C GLY A 15 -4.10 53.23 6.27
N THR A 16 -4.98 54.18 5.96
CA THR A 16 -6.22 54.46 6.72
C THR A 16 -7.49 54.24 5.87
N GLY A 17 -7.38 53.49 4.78
CA GLY A 17 -8.48 53.20 3.86
C GLY A 17 -9.58 52.34 4.49
N ARG A 18 -10.72 52.22 3.79
CA ARG A 18 -11.90 51.50 4.26
C ARG A 18 -12.29 50.38 3.32
N PHE A 19 -12.55 49.21 3.88
CA PHE A 19 -13.12 48.07 3.16
C PHE A 19 -14.61 47.99 3.50
N THR A 20 -15.48 48.11 2.51
CA THR A 20 -16.93 48.14 2.75
C THR A 20 -17.69 47.19 1.84
N ALA A 21 -18.60 46.44 2.46
CA ALA A 21 -19.61 45.61 1.86
C ALA A 21 -20.97 45.93 2.50
N ASN A 22 -21.26 47.21 2.75
CA ASN A 22 -22.50 47.61 3.42
C ASN A 22 -23.72 47.38 2.50
N GLY A 23 -24.85 47.03 3.10
CA GLY A 23 -26.15 47.04 2.44
C GLY A 23 -26.62 48.48 2.17
N SER A 24 -27.29 48.70 1.05
CA SER A 24 -27.88 50.01 0.74
C SER A 24 -29.13 50.26 1.58
N PRO A 25 -29.40 51.51 1.98
CA PRO A 25 -30.67 51.85 2.61
C PRO A 25 -31.84 51.58 1.66
N GLY A 26 -33.00 51.25 2.24
CA GLY A 26 -34.27 51.24 1.52
C GLY A 26 -34.66 52.67 1.12
N PRO A 27 -35.23 52.88 -0.07
CA PRO A 27 -35.66 54.20 -0.49
C PRO A 27 -36.81 54.69 0.39
N THR A 28 -36.87 56.00 0.63
CA THR A 28 -38.04 56.63 1.24
C THR A 28 -39.20 56.64 0.24
N THR A 29 -40.39 56.28 0.69
CA THR A 29 -41.62 56.35 -0.12
C THR A 29 -42.51 57.50 0.33
N SER A 30 -43.04 58.24 -0.63
CA SER A 30 -43.91 59.41 -0.43
C SER A 30 -45.25 59.27 -1.17
N GLY A 31 -45.69 58.03 -1.42
CA GLY A 31 -46.94 57.73 -2.12
C GLY A 31 -47.77 56.71 -1.34
N ASP A 32 -48.76 56.12 -2.00
CA ASP A 32 -49.80 55.29 -1.36
C ASP A 32 -49.32 53.88 -0.91
N ASP A 33 -48.02 53.58 -1.01
CA ASP A 33 -47.41 52.29 -0.69
C ASP A 33 -46.36 52.37 0.44
N GLY A 34 -46.25 51.28 1.21
CA GLY A 34 -45.23 51.12 2.25
C GLY A 34 -43.79 51.10 1.71
N ALA A 35 -42.82 51.39 2.58
CA ALA A 35 -41.42 51.48 2.19
C ALA A 35 -40.70 50.12 2.20
N GLY A 36 -39.75 49.94 1.29
CA GLY A 36 -38.93 48.73 1.20
C GLY A 36 -37.93 48.60 2.34
N GLY A 37 -37.55 47.36 2.68
CA GLY A 37 -36.52 47.08 3.68
C GLY A 37 -35.11 47.49 3.24
N GLY A 38 -34.22 47.65 4.22
CA GLY A 38 -32.80 47.88 3.99
C GLY A 38 -32.10 46.62 3.46
N GLY A 39 -31.10 46.81 2.60
CA GLY A 39 -30.29 45.69 2.11
C GLY A 39 -29.44 45.07 3.22
N ALA A 40 -29.26 43.75 3.21
CA ALA A 40 -28.33 43.10 4.14
C ALA A 40 -26.88 43.52 3.88
N GLY A 41 -26.04 43.53 4.91
CA GLY A 41 -24.59 43.64 4.79
C GLY A 41 -24.02 42.40 4.10
N GLY A 42 -22.96 42.61 3.33
CA GLY A 42 -22.25 41.59 2.57
C GLY A 42 -21.14 40.92 3.37
N ALA A 43 -20.03 40.56 2.72
CA ALA A 43 -18.91 39.90 3.39
C ALA A 43 -17.58 40.60 3.12
N VAL A 44 -16.73 40.70 4.15
CA VAL A 44 -15.34 41.15 4.03
C VAL A 44 -14.41 40.08 4.60
N ILE A 45 -13.59 39.49 3.74
CA ILE A 45 -12.54 38.54 4.12
C ILE A 45 -11.19 39.20 3.82
N LEU A 46 -10.40 39.47 4.86
CA LEU A 46 -9.07 40.06 4.75
C LEU A 46 -8.07 39.18 5.50
N ARG A 47 -7.16 38.53 4.76
CA ARG A 47 -6.12 37.67 5.32
C ARG A 47 -4.75 38.16 4.86
N ALA A 48 -3.85 38.44 5.79
CA ALA A 48 -2.51 38.94 5.49
C ALA A 48 -1.40 38.18 6.22
N THR A 49 -0.27 37.98 5.56
CA THR A 49 0.90 37.32 6.16
C THR A 49 1.61 38.20 7.18
N GLY A 50 1.49 39.52 7.05
CA GLY A 50 2.03 40.51 7.96
C GLY A 50 0.96 41.48 8.46
N GLN A 51 1.39 42.73 8.68
CA GLN A 51 0.55 43.76 9.29
C GLN A 51 -0.67 44.15 8.43
N VAL A 52 -1.75 44.49 9.11
CA VAL A 52 -2.93 45.15 8.52
C VAL A 52 -3.16 46.47 9.22
N GLY A 53 -2.98 47.55 8.48
CA GLY A 53 -3.35 48.91 8.84
C GLY A 53 -4.50 49.38 7.96
N CYS A 54 -5.61 49.76 8.57
CA CYS A 54 -6.75 50.34 7.85
C CYS A 54 -7.53 51.29 8.77
N GLY A 55 -8.45 52.07 8.20
CA GLY A 55 -9.35 52.94 8.96
C GLY A 55 -10.63 52.22 9.40
N ALA A 56 -11.22 51.39 8.53
CA ALA A 56 -12.41 50.61 8.89
C ALA A 56 -12.64 49.40 7.99
N ILE A 57 -13.27 48.37 8.55
CA ILE A 57 -13.81 47.22 7.83
C ILE A 57 -15.31 47.16 8.13
N GLN A 58 -16.14 47.13 7.09
CA GLN A 58 -17.58 47.28 7.28
C GLN A 58 -18.41 46.35 6.43
N ALA A 59 -19.36 45.70 7.07
CA ALA A 59 -20.39 44.88 6.45
C ALA A 59 -21.73 45.17 7.14
N GLN A 60 -22.10 46.44 7.25
CA GLN A 60 -23.33 46.85 7.95
C GLN A 60 -24.57 46.60 7.09
N GLY A 61 -25.69 46.29 7.73
CA GLY A 61 -27.00 46.32 7.08
C GLY A 61 -27.45 47.74 6.77
N GLY A 62 -28.15 47.92 5.65
CA GLY A 62 -28.77 49.18 5.27
C GLY A 62 -29.98 49.52 6.13
N ALA A 63 -30.25 50.81 6.32
CA ALA A 63 -31.46 51.26 7.01
C ALA A 63 -32.73 50.86 6.23
N GLY A 64 -33.81 50.56 6.94
CA GLY A 64 -35.13 50.41 6.33
C GLY A 64 -35.62 51.71 5.71
N GLY A 65 -36.40 51.62 4.64
CA GLY A 65 -36.98 52.79 3.98
C GLY A 65 -37.99 53.49 4.90
N ASN A 66 -37.95 54.82 4.92
CA ASN A 66 -38.94 55.63 5.63
C ASN A 66 -40.20 55.82 4.77
N VAL A 67 -41.33 56.06 5.42
CA VAL A 67 -42.56 56.52 4.74
C VAL A 67 -42.79 57.98 5.11
N SER A 68 -43.13 58.81 4.12
CA SER A 68 -43.40 60.23 4.32
C SER A 68 -44.77 60.72 3.85
N GLU A 69 -45.68 59.83 3.45
CA GLU A 69 -47.06 60.19 3.08
C GLU A 69 -47.87 60.55 4.35
N PRO A 70 -48.37 61.80 4.48
CA PRO A 70 -49.10 62.23 5.67
C PRO A 70 -50.56 61.77 5.73
N SER A 71 -51.15 61.37 4.61
CA SER A 71 -52.59 61.10 4.51
C SER A 71 -52.97 59.68 4.92
N PHE A 72 -52.02 58.73 4.87
CA PHE A 72 -52.24 57.32 5.19
C PHE A 72 -51.14 56.74 6.07
N ALA A 73 -51.54 55.99 7.10
CA ALA A 73 -50.65 55.34 8.05
C ALA A 73 -50.05 54.04 7.45
N LEU A 74 -49.02 54.16 6.63
CA LEU A 74 -48.31 53.06 5.96
C LEU A 74 -47.06 52.60 6.73
N GLY A 75 -46.69 51.34 6.57
CA GLY A 75 -45.56 50.71 7.26
C GLY A 75 -44.21 51.07 6.62
N PRO A 76 -43.20 51.48 7.40
CA PRO A 76 -41.83 51.62 6.92
C PRO A 76 -41.14 50.26 6.77
N GLY A 77 -39.99 50.26 6.11
CA GLY A 77 -39.19 49.06 5.88
C GLY A 77 -38.43 48.60 7.13
N GLY A 78 -38.23 47.29 7.27
CA GLY A 78 -37.30 46.73 8.27
C GLY A 78 -35.84 47.03 7.92
N GLY A 79 -34.97 47.03 8.93
CA GLY A 79 -33.53 47.20 8.73
C GLY A 79 -32.88 45.94 8.14
N GLY A 80 -31.88 46.12 7.28
CA GLY A 80 -31.12 45.01 6.72
C GLY A 80 -30.24 44.34 7.79
N GLY A 81 -30.08 43.01 7.73
CA GLY A 81 -29.15 42.30 8.63
C GLY A 81 -27.70 42.71 8.39
N GLY A 82 -26.86 42.64 9.43
CA GLY A 82 -25.42 42.80 9.33
C GLY A 82 -24.75 41.62 8.62
N GLY A 83 -23.57 41.87 8.09
CA GLY A 83 -22.81 40.96 7.24
C GLY A 83 -21.72 40.16 7.95
N GLN A 84 -20.79 39.61 7.18
CA GLN A 84 -19.74 38.72 7.68
C GLN A 84 -18.37 39.39 7.57
N VAL A 85 -17.56 39.35 8.63
CA VAL A 85 -16.17 39.80 8.57
C VAL A 85 -15.25 38.69 9.06
N LEU A 86 -14.29 38.29 8.22
CA LEU A 86 -13.15 37.46 8.62
C LEU A 86 -11.86 38.26 8.44
N LEU A 87 -11.12 38.43 9.53
CA LEU A 87 -9.85 39.15 9.55
C LEU A 87 -8.75 38.27 10.14
N GLN A 88 -7.65 38.08 9.42
CA GLN A 88 -6.48 37.34 9.90
C GLN A 88 -5.20 38.10 9.55
N SER A 89 -4.45 38.53 10.56
CA SER A 89 -3.19 39.26 10.38
C SER A 89 -2.48 39.44 11.71
N ARG A 90 -1.18 39.73 11.67
CA ARG A 90 -0.44 40.19 12.85
C ARG A 90 0.70 41.14 12.46
N PRO A 91 0.82 42.34 13.06
CA PRO A 91 -0.15 43.00 13.94
C PRO A 91 -1.34 43.63 13.17
N LEU A 92 -2.46 43.83 13.86
CA LEU A 92 -3.59 44.63 13.39
C LEU A 92 -3.51 46.06 13.97
N SER A 93 -3.74 47.09 13.14
CA SER A 93 -3.74 48.49 13.57
C SER A 93 -4.85 49.30 12.90
N GLY A 94 -5.51 50.18 13.67
CA GLY A 94 -6.45 51.20 13.18
C GLY A 94 -7.82 50.72 12.69
N CYS A 95 -7.99 49.44 12.38
CA CYS A 95 -9.19 48.92 11.72
C CYS A 95 -10.42 48.87 12.64
N ALA A 96 -11.30 49.87 12.58
CA ALA A 96 -12.61 49.78 13.22
C ALA A 96 -13.53 48.82 12.44
N ILE A 97 -13.88 47.67 13.03
CA ILE A 97 -14.72 46.65 12.40
C ILE A 97 -16.19 46.87 12.79
N ASN A 98 -17.09 46.92 11.81
CA ASN A 98 -18.52 47.07 12.04
C ASN A 98 -19.37 46.18 11.11
N ALA A 99 -20.11 45.25 11.70
CA ALA A 99 -21.08 44.39 11.02
C ALA A 99 -22.48 44.49 11.65
N SER A 100 -22.87 45.66 12.16
CA SER A 100 -24.19 45.86 12.76
C SER A 100 -25.32 45.71 11.74
N GLY A 101 -26.51 45.32 12.19
CA GLY A 101 -27.72 45.46 11.38
C GLY A 101 -28.08 46.93 11.19
N GLY A 102 -28.83 47.21 10.12
CA GLY A 102 -29.36 48.53 9.85
C GLY A 102 -30.57 48.84 10.74
N PRO A 103 -30.83 50.12 11.03
CA PRO A 103 -32.01 50.52 11.77
C PRO A 103 -33.29 50.26 10.97
N ALA A 104 -34.41 50.08 11.67
CA ALA A 104 -35.73 50.10 11.03
C ALA A 104 -36.01 51.49 10.45
N GLY A 105 -36.78 51.53 9.36
CA GLY A 105 -37.35 52.77 8.88
C GLY A 105 -38.44 53.29 9.82
N VAL A 106 -38.81 54.55 9.64
CA VAL A 106 -39.88 55.22 10.37
C VAL A 106 -40.90 55.85 9.43
N ASN A 107 -42.13 55.95 9.91
CA ASN A 107 -43.16 56.82 9.35
C ASN A 107 -42.98 58.23 9.95
N VAL A 108 -42.75 59.23 9.11
CA VAL A 108 -42.45 60.60 9.55
C VAL A 108 -43.70 61.45 9.84
N ALA A 109 -44.91 60.95 9.56
CA ALA A 109 -46.18 61.66 9.73
C ALA A 109 -46.95 61.31 11.03
N ASP A 110 -46.24 60.75 12.02
CA ASP A 110 -46.74 60.28 13.31
C ASP A 110 -47.60 59.01 13.21
N GLY A 111 -47.01 57.85 13.55
CA GLY A 111 -47.56 56.52 13.28
C GLY A 111 -48.80 56.09 14.07
N GLY A 112 -49.48 57.04 14.72
CA GLY A 112 -50.66 56.80 15.56
C GLY A 112 -50.41 55.76 16.66
N GLU A 113 -51.43 54.97 17.00
CA GLU A 113 -51.36 53.92 18.04
C GLU A 113 -50.34 52.81 17.74
N ARG A 114 -49.89 52.67 16.49
CA ARG A 114 -48.89 51.67 16.06
C ARG A 114 -47.44 52.15 16.21
N GLY A 115 -47.23 53.41 16.59
CA GLY A 115 -45.92 54.02 16.74
C GLY A 115 -45.17 54.20 15.41
N PRO A 116 -44.01 54.87 15.43
CA PRO A 116 -43.33 55.33 14.22
C PRO A 116 -42.80 54.20 13.33
N THR A 117 -42.64 52.97 13.83
CA THR A 117 -42.08 51.86 13.03
C THR A 117 -43.14 50.90 12.48
N PHE A 118 -44.39 50.95 12.92
CA PHE A 118 -45.44 49.99 12.54
C PHE A 118 -45.00 48.51 12.66
N GLY A 119 -44.16 48.21 13.66
CA GLY A 119 -43.61 46.86 13.86
C GLY A 119 -42.39 46.53 12.99
N ALA A 120 -41.90 47.45 12.16
CA ALA A 120 -40.60 47.30 11.51
C ALA A 120 -39.49 47.21 12.57
N THR A 121 -38.59 46.24 12.39
CA THR A 121 -37.51 45.94 13.33
C THR A 121 -36.15 46.26 12.73
N PRO A 122 -35.16 46.63 13.56
CA PRO A 122 -33.77 46.69 13.13
C PRO A 122 -33.28 45.32 12.65
N GLY A 123 -32.33 45.32 11.73
CA GLY A 123 -31.65 44.11 11.32
C GLY A 123 -30.82 43.50 12.45
N LYS A 124 -30.66 42.18 12.44
CA LYS A 124 -29.73 41.50 13.36
C LYS A 124 -28.29 41.89 13.05
N ALA A 125 -27.43 41.92 14.06
CA ALA A 125 -26.00 42.05 13.85
C ALA A 125 -25.44 40.83 13.09
N GLY A 126 -24.40 41.08 12.31
CA GLY A 126 -23.60 40.10 11.62
C GLY A 126 -22.54 39.47 12.51
N VAL A 127 -21.62 38.72 11.91
CA VAL A 127 -20.57 37.99 12.64
C VAL A 127 -19.19 38.55 12.27
N ILE A 128 -18.35 38.73 13.28
CA ILE A 128 -16.96 39.16 13.13
C ILE A 128 -16.09 38.04 13.71
N GLN A 129 -15.19 37.51 12.88
CA GLN A 129 -14.14 36.57 13.26
C GLN A 129 -12.79 37.23 13.04
N GLN A 130 -12.00 37.36 14.10
CA GLN A 130 -10.68 37.97 14.04
C GLN A 130 -9.63 37.00 14.61
N PHE A 131 -8.58 36.77 13.83
CA PHE A 131 -7.45 35.93 14.19
C PHE A 131 -6.19 36.80 14.29
N ASP A 132 -5.65 36.97 15.50
CA ASP A 132 -4.38 37.67 15.75
C ASP A 132 -3.19 36.75 15.50
N LEU A 133 -3.09 36.27 14.27
CA LEU A 133 -1.99 35.48 13.76
C LEU A 133 -1.82 35.74 12.27
N SER A 134 -0.58 35.68 11.81
CA SER A 134 -0.25 35.83 10.40
C SER A 134 -0.90 34.73 9.57
N TYR A 135 -1.52 35.10 8.45
CA TYR A 135 -1.89 34.13 7.44
C TYR A 135 -0.62 33.45 6.92
N ARG A 136 -0.65 32.13 6.81
CA ARG A 136 0.39 31.38 6.11
C ARG A 136 -0.26 30.24 5.35
N THR A 137 0.37 29.88 4.25
CA THR A 137 0.04 28.66 3.54
C THR A 137 0.74 27.50 4.26
N PRO A 138 0.00 26.43 4.65
CA PRO A 138 0.62 25.24 5.20
C PRO A 138 1.67 24.63 4.27
N PRO A 139 2.72 24.00 4.80
CA PRO A 139 3.66 23.23 3.99
C PRO A 139 2.96 22.06 3.31
N THR A 140 3.49 21.65 2.16
CA THR A 140 2.96 20.48 1.42
C THR A 140 3.15 19.20 2.24
N PRO A 141 2.10 18.40 2.46
CA PRO A 141 2.23 17.10 3.11
C PRO A 141 2.99 16.11 2.21
N ALA A 142 3.67 15.15 2.82
CA ALA A 142 4.39 14.09 2.13
C ALA A 142 3.70 12.75 2.34
N LEU A 143 3.53 11.97 1.27
CA LEU A 143 3.09 10.59 1.36
C LEU A 143 4.30 9.68 1.64
N THR A 144 4.15 8.65 2.46
CA THR A 144 5.14 7.58 2.63
C THR A 144 4.61 6.26 2.11
N SER A 145 3.31 5.96 2.29
CA SER A 145 2.65 4.79 1.75
C SER A 145 1.28 5.14 1.14
N PRO A 146 0.93 4.62 -0.06
CA PRO A 146 1.74 3.76 -0.92
C PRO A 146 3.02 4.41 -1.48
N GLU A 147 4.03 3.61 -1.76
CA GLU A 147 5.24 4.01 -2.46
C GLU A 147 4.94 4.35 -3.93
N ALA A 148 5.85 5.10 -4.57
CA ALA A 148 5.67 5.46 -5.97
C ALA A 148 5.87 4.24 -6.88
N GLY A 149 4.81 3.84 -7.59
CA GLY A 149 4.80 2.68 -8.47
C GLY A 149 4.51 1.36 -7.77
N GLU A 150 4.16 1.38 -6.48
CA GLU A 150 3.90 0.17 -5.69
C GLU A 150 2.88 -0.74 -6.39
N LEU A 151 3.21 -2.04 -6.46
CA LEU A 151 2.39 -3.07 -7.09
C LEU A 151 1.67 -3.90 -6.02
N ALA A 152 0.63 -4.61 -6.44
CA ALA A 152 -0.16 -5.48 -5.56
C ALA A 152 -0.70 -4.75 -4.32
N VAL A 153 -1.00 -3.45 -4.41
CA VAL A 153 -1.59 -2.72 -3.29
C VAL A 153 -3.00 -3.23 -3.03
N SER A 154 -3.39 -3.31 -1.75
CA SER A 154 -4.77 -3.66 -1.37
C SER A 154 -5.79 -2.74 -2.05
N ASN A 155 -6.95 -3.29 -2.43
CA ASN A 155 -8.08 -2.51 -2.95
C ASN A 155 -8.76 -1.62 -1.87
N ARG A 156 -8.32 -1.73 -0.62
CA ARG A 156 -8.63 -0.85 0.50
C ARG A 156 -7.33 -0.38 1.15
N PRO A 157 -6.56 0.47 0.45
CA PRO A 157 -5.21 0.83 0.87
C PRO A 157 -5.21 1.58 2.21
N ARG A 158 -4.09 1.48 2.93
CA ARG A 158 -3.74 2.39 4.02
C ARG A 158 -2.85 3.49 3.46
N PHE A 159 -3.14 4.72 3.82
CA PHE A 159 -2.34 5.88 3.46
C PHE A 159 -1.58 6.36 4.67
N GLU A 160 -0.27 6.49 4.52
CA GLU A 160 0.62 6.99 5.56
C GLU A 160 1.47 8.12 5.02
N GLY A 161 1.87 9.03 5.91
CA GLY A 161 2.70 10.14 5.53
C GLY A 161 2.96 11.10 6.67
N THR A 162 3.51 12.26 6.29
CA THR A 162 3.81 13.34 7.21
C THR A 162 3.15 14.64 6.77
N ALA A 163 2.74 15.43 7.76
CA ALA A 163 2.30 16.80 7.58
C ALA A 163 2.65 17.60 8.82
N GLU A 164 2.47 18.91 8.77
CA GLU A 164 2.64 19.71 9.98
C GLU A 164 1.65 19.26 11.08
N PRO A 165 2.11 19.11 12.35
CA PRO A 165 1.28 18.62 13.44
C PRO A 165 -0.05 19.34 13.61
N GLY A 166 -1.12 18.56 13.79
CA GLY A 166 -2.48 19.06 14.02
C GLY A 166 -3.23 19.51 12.76
N LEU A 167 -2.59 19.52 11.58
CA LEU A 167 -3.29 19.82 10.33
C LEU A 167 -4.15 18.66 9.85
N VAL A 168 -5.22 18.99 9.13
CA VAL A 168 -6.09 18.00 8.48
C VAL A 168 -5.54 17.71 7.09
N VAL A 169 -5.11 16.48 6.85
CA VAL A 169 -4.66 15.97 5.54
C VAL A 169 -5.85 15.37 4.80
N SER A 170 -6.17 15.92 3.65
CA SER A 170 -7.12 15.36 2.69
C SER A 170 -6.39 14.48 1.70
N VAL A 171 -6.78 13.21 1.63
CA VAL A 171 -6.25 12.22 0.68
C VAL A 171 -7.13 12.20 -0.55
N TYR A 172 -6.53 12.45 -1.71
CA TYR A 172 -7.17 12.34 -3.01
C TYR A 172 -6.72 11.07 -3.69
N VAL A 173 -7.68 10.28 -4.20
CA VAL A 173 -7.41 9.17 -5.13
C VAL A 173 -8.19 9.43 -6.40
N ASP A 174 -7.50 9.42 -7.54
CA ASP A 174 -8.03 9.77 -8.86
C ASP A 174 -8.82 11.10 -8.84
N ASP A 175 -8.18 12.14 -8.27
CA ASP A 175 -8.70 13.50 -8.08
C ASP A 175 -9.92 13.65 -7.15
N VAL A 176 -10.41 12.57 -6.55
CA VAL A 176 -11.52 12.60 -5.60
C VAL A 176 -11.00 12.53 -4.17
N VAL A 177 -11.47 13.42 -3.28
CA VAL A 177 -11.19 13.28 -1.83
C VAL A 177 -11.82 11.97 -1.35
N VAL A 178 -11.01 11.03 -0.88
CA VAL A 178 -11.47 9.73 -0.40
C VAL A 178 -11.59 9.66 1.11
N VAL A 179 -10.65 10.26 1.82
CA VAL A 179 -10.60 10.27 3.28
C VAL A 179 -9.81 11.47 3.78
N GLN A 180 -10.02 11.84 5.04
CA GLN A 180 -9.24 12.85 5.75
C GLN A 180 -8.63 12.25 7.01
N ALA A 181 -7.44 12.73 7.38
CA ALA A 181 -6.74 12.33 8.59
C ALA A 181 -6.15 13.56 9.27
N VAL A 182 -6.02 13.53 10.60
CA VAL A 182 -5.30 14.57 11.34
C VAL A 182 -3.87 14.10 11.55
N ALA A 183 -2.89 14.95 11.23
CA ALA A 183 -1.50 14.67 11.58
C ALA A 183 -1.31 14.76 13.10
N GLY A 184 -0.70 13.72 13.68
CA GLY A 184 -0.39 13.64 15.11
C GLY A 184 0.56 14.74 15.57
N THR A 185 0.82 14.81 16.88
CA THR A 185 1.76 15.78 17.45
C THR A 185 3.20 15.57 16.98
N ASP A 186 3.51 14.36 16.51
CA ASP A 186 4.76 13.96 15.86
C ASP A 186 4.80 14.28 14.35
N GLY A 187 3.71 14.80 13.79
CA GLY A 187 3.59 15.13 12.36
C GLY A 187 3.27 13.94 11.48
N VAL A 188 2.98 12.76 12.04
CA VAL A 188 2.66 11.55 11.29
C VAL A 188 1.14 11.40 11.16
N PHE A 189 0.66 10.97 10.01
CA PHE A 189 -0.73 10.55 9.84
C PHE A 189 -0.79 9.13 9.23
N SER A 190 -1.84 8.40 9.60
CA SER A 190 -2.15 7.10 9.03
C SER A 190 -3.67 6.96 8.94
N VAL A 191 -4.18 6.60 7.77
CA VAL A 191 -5.61 6.45 7.54
C VAL A 191 -5.92 5.34 6.54
N SER A 192 -6.83 4.45 6.90
CA SER A 192 -7.27 3.37 6.01
C SER A 192 -8.40 3.82 5.10
N TRP A 193 -8.48 3.19 3.93
CA TRP A 193 -9.61 3.35 3.02
C TRP A 193 -10.95 3.10 3.74
N PRO A 194 -11.93 4.04 3.66
CA PRO A 194 -13.19 3.89 4.38
C PRO A 194 -13.99 2.66 3.94
N ALA A 195 -14.42 1.83 4.89
CA ALA A 195 -15.26 0.67 4.60
C ALA A 195 -16.62 1.04 3.96
N SER A 196 -17.10 2.26 4.20
CA SER A 196 -18.32 2.80 3.59
C SER A 196 -18.18 3.14 2.10
N ARG A 197 -16.94 3.21 1.59
CA ARG A 197 -16.69 3.42 0.16
C ARG A 197 -16.53 2.08 -0.57
N PRO A 198 -16.97 1.99 -1.83
CA PRO A 198 -16.61 0.88 -2.71
C PRO A 198 -15.09 0.69 -2.69
N ALA A 199 -14.63 -0.56 -2.76
CA ALA A 199 -13.21 -0.84 -2.92
C ALA A 199 -12.71 -0.30 -4.26
N LEU A 200 -11.42 0.01 -4.35
CA LEU A 200 -10.79 0.37 -5.61
C LEU A 200 -10.85 -0.81 -6.60
N SER A 201 -10.99 -0.48 -7.88
CA SER A 201 -10.83 -1.47 -8.95
C SER A 201 -9.38 -1.94 -9.03
N GLN A 202 -9.14 -3.09 -9.66
CA GLN A 202 -7.79 -3.49 -10.03
C GLN A 202 -7.18 -2.46 -11.00
N GLY A 203 -5.86 -2.24 -10.90
CA GLY A 203 -5.10 -1.44 -11.85
C GLY A 203 -4.49 -0.18 -11.23
N ALA A 204 -4.03 0.72 -12.10
CA ALA A 204 -3.32 1.93 -11.70
C ALA A 204 -4.27 2.99 -11.12
N HIS A 205 -3.90 3.53 -9.96
CA HIS A 205 -4.57 4.62 -9.27
C HIS A 205 -3.56 5.71 -8.92
N ARG A 206 -4.03 6.95 -8.84
CA ARG A 206 -3.19 8.11 -8.50
C ARG A 206 -3.58 8.66 -7.15
N VAL A 207 -2.61 8.88 -6.27
CA VAL A 207 -2.81 9.50 -4.97
C VAL A 207 -2.08 10.83 -4.85
N SER A 208 -2.72 11.81 -4.23
CA SER A 208 -2.11 13.08 -3.83
C SER A 208 -2.76 13.62 -2.56
N LEU A 209 -2.06 14.54 -1.89
CA LEU A 209 -2.41 15.04 -0.57
C LEU A 209 -2.54 16.56 -0.58
N VAL A 210 -3.43 17.09 0.26
CA VAL A 210 -3.53 18.52 0.59
C VAL A 210 -3.74 18.66 2.09
N ALA A 211 -2.96 19.52 2.77
CA ALA A 211 -3.15 19.84 4.17
C ALA A 211 -3.99 21.12 4.33
N ASP A 212 -4.84 21.16 5.36
CA ASP A 212 -5.69 22.28 5.75
C ASP A 212 -5.44 22.68 7.21
N ASP A 213 -5.45 23.99 7.49
CA ASP A 213 -5.20 24.59 8.82
C ASP A 213 -6.46 24.84 9.67
N ALA A 214 -7.61 24.27 9.28
CA ALA A 214 -8.93 24.52 9.86
C ALA A 214 -9.43 25.98 9.78
N LEU A 215 -8.58 26.93 9.36
CA LEU A 215 -8.93 28.31 9.02
C LEU A 215 -9.11 28.49 7.50
N GLY A 216 -9.13 27.38 6.76
CA GLY A 216 -9.31 27.35 5.30
C GLY A 216 -8.09 27.85 4.54
N ALA A 217 -6.88 27.72 5.10
CA ALA A 217 -5.65 27.79 4.33
C ALA A 217 -5.23 26.38 3.91
N TYR A 218 -5.08 26.17 2.60
CA TYR A 218 -4.67 24.90 2.02
C TYR A 218 -3.20 24.95 1.60
N SER A 219 -2.49 23.85 1.80
CA SER A 219 -1.17 23.64 1.19
C SER A 219 -1.26 23.59 -0.34
N PRO A 220 -0.14 23.73 -1.06
CA PRO A 220 -0.04 23.18 -2.41
C PRO A 220 -0.35 21.67 -2.38
N ARG A 221 -0.94 21.15 -3.45
CA ARG A 221 -1.12 19.71 -3.64
C ARG A 221 0.24 19.03 -3.70
N SER A 222 0.38 17.87 -3.04
CA SER A 222 1.61 17.07 -3.13
C SER A 222 1.87 16.60 -4.56
N ALA A 223 3.11 16.17 -4.81
CA ALA A 223 3.39 15.40 -6.03
C ALA A 223 2.45 14.19 -6.08
N GLU A 224 1.94 13.90 -7.28
CA GLU A 224 1.11 12.74 -7.52
C GLU A 224 1.98 11.48 -7.51
N ARG A 225 1.47 10.42 -6.89
CA ARG A 225 2.09 9.09 -6.93
C ARG A 225 1.11 8.08 -7.51
N THR A 226 1.61 7.25 -8.40
CA THR A 226 0.84 6.12 -8.93
C THR A 226 1.07 4.90 -8.04
N PHE A 227 0.04 4.12 -7.79
CA PHE A 227 0.13 2.78 -7.21
C PHE A 227 -0.82 1.85 -7.97
N HIS A 228 -0.60 0.54 -7.91
CA HIS A 228 -1.40 -0.45 -8.63
C HIS A 228 -2.10 -1.36 -7.66
N VAL A 229 -3.43 -1.30 -7.66
CA VAL A 229 -4.26 -2.25 -6.92
C VAL A 229 -4.14 -3.62 -7.56
N GLY A 230 -3.74 -4.61 -6.75
CA GLY A 230 -3.51 -5.98 -7.17
C GLY A 230 -4.78 -6.76 -7.49
N VAL A 231 -4.59 -7.98 -8.01
CA VAL A 231 -5.66 -8.98 -8.05
C VAL A 231 -5.99 -9.39 -6.61
N VAL A 232 -7.27 -9.46 -6.27
CA VAL A 232 -7.73 -9.69 -4.89
C VAL A 232 -8.10 -11.15 -4.70
N LEU A 233 -7.66 -11.72 -3.57
CA LEU A 233 -8.02 -13.07 -3.09
C LEU A 233 -9.37 -13.04 -2.35
N ALA A 234 -10.00 -14.20 -2.18
CA ALA A 234 -11.33 -14.30 -1.55
C ALA A 234 -11.35 -13.81 -0.09
N ASP A 235 -10.23 -13.87 0.61
CA ASP A 235 -10.06 -13.37 1.98
C ASP A 235 -9.81 -11.84 2.06
N GLY A 236 -9.72 -11.16 0.91
CA GLY A 236 -9.42 -9.73 0.80
C GLY A 236 -7.93 -9.41 0.73
N GLY A 237 -7.06 -10.42 0.78
CA GLY A 237 -5.64 -10.30 0.44
C GLY A 237 -5.42 -9.99 -1.04
N VAL A 238 -4.16 -9.78 -1.41
CA VAL A 238 -3.74 -9.50 -2.78
C VAL A 238 -2.88 -10.64 -3.28
N VAL A 239 -3.00 -10.99 -4.55
CA VAL A 239 -2.09 -11.93 -5.20
C VAL A 239 -0.71 -11.29 -5.27
N GLU A 240 0.25 -11.88 -4.56
CA GLU A 240 1.64 -11.46 -4.55
C GLU A 240 2.41 -12.08 -5.71
N GLN A 241 3.61 -11.55 -5.97
CA GLN A 241 4.53 -12.15 -6.92
C GLN A 241 5.02 -13.50 -6.38
N PRO A 242 4.82 -14.62 -7.11
CA PRO A 242 5.35 -15.91 -6.68
C PRO A 242 6.89 -15.92 -6.73
N ILE A 243 7.49 -16.63 -5.78
CA ILE A 243 8.94 -16.80 -5.70
C ILE A 243 9.27 -18.18 -6.26
N LEU A 244 9.93 -18.22 -7.42
CA LEU A 244 10.52 -19.45 -7.94
C LEU A 244 11.87 -19.66 -7.26
N VAL A 245 12.00 -20.77 -6.54
CA VAL A 245 13.24 -21.10 -5.83
C VAL A 245 14.15 -21.89 -6.76
N VAL A 246 13.63 -22.92 -7.44
CA VAL A 246 14.36 -23.75 -8.40
C VAL A 246 13.70 -23.76 -9.78
N PRO A 247 14.47 -23.69 -10.89
CA PRO A 247 15.89 -23.34 -10.98
C PRO A 247 16.15 -21.85 -10.64
N ALA A 248 17.42 -21.51 -10.44
CA ALA A 248 17.90 -20.15 -10.21
C ALA A 248 18.58 -19.64 -11.48
N ALA A 249 18.78 -18.32 -11.56
CA ALA A 249 19.42 -17.72 -12.71
C ALA A 249 20.85 -18.28 -12.89
N GLY A 250 21.12 -18.84 -14.07
CA GLY A 250 22.38 -19.46 -14.43
C GLY A 250 22.53 -20.93 -14.03
N ASP A 251 21.52 -21.56 -13.41
CA ASP A 251 21.58 -22.99 -13.10
C ASP A 251 21.75 -23.82 -14.39
N ILE A 252 22.62 -24.83 -14.34
CA ILE A 252 22.73 -25.87 -15.37
C ILE A 252 21.96 -27.08 -14.86
N VAL A 253 20.98 -27.54 -15.64
CA VAL A 253 20.03 -28.59 -15.24
C VAL A 253 19.95 -29.68 -16.31
N GLY A 254 19.50 -30.87 -15.92
CA GLY A 254 19.18 -31.92 -16.89
C GLY A 254 17.98 -31.57 -17.79
N PRO A 255 17.61 -32.47 -18.72
CA PRO A 255 16.53 -32.22 -19.67
C PRO A 255 15.14 -32.24 -19.02
N THR A 256 15.05 -32.75 -17.79
CA THR A 256 13.83 -32.77 -16.97
C THR A 256 14.06 -31.98 -15.67
N PRO A 257 14.15 -30.63 -15.71
CA PRO A 257 14.33 -29.86 -14.49
C PRO A 257 13.09 -29.85 -13.60
N LEU A 258 13.33 -29.63 -12.31
CA LEU A 258 12.30 -29.31 -11.33
C LEU A 258 12.13 -27.79 -11.26
N PHE A 259 10.88 -27.34 -11.42
CA PHE A 259 10.44 -25.99 -11.08
C PHE A 259 9.71 -26.03 -9.74
N ALA A 260 10.20 -25.32 -8.74
CA ALA A 260 9.52 -25.28 -7.45
C ALA A 260 9.73 -23.96 -6.73
N GLY A 261 8.72 -23.56 -5.96
CA GLY A 261 8.71 -22.28 -5.30
C GLY A 261 7.54 -22.12 -4.34
N VAL A 262 7.23 -20.86 -4.01
CA VAL A 262 6.09 -20.51 -3.17
C VAL A 262 5.22 -19.42 -3.78
N SER A 263 3.95 -19.42 -3.42
CA SER A 263 2.95 -18.43 -3.79
C SER A 263 1.94 -18.27 -2.66
N ASN A 264 1.33 -17.09 -2.53
CA ASN A 264 0.24 -16.84 -1.59
C ASN A 264 -1.15 -17.11 -2.20
N ALA A 265 -1.22 -17.44 -3.49
CA ALA A 265 -2.47 -17.67 -4.20
C ALA A 265 -2.83 -19.16 -4.30
N VAL A 266 -4.02 -19.45 -4.84
CA VAL A 266 -4.55 -20.82 -4.94
C VAL A 266 -3.90 -21.61 -6.07
N THR A 267 -3.57 -20.92 -7.17
CA THR A 267 -2.87 -21.52 -8.30
C THR A 267 -1.71 -20.67 -8.77
N VAL A 268 -0.74 -21.32 -9.41
CA VAL A 268 0.40 -20.69 -10.06
C VAL A 268 0.50 -21.18 -11.49
N GLY A 269 0.70 -20.26 -12.42
CA GLY A 269 1.06 -20.52 -13.80
C GLY A 269 2.57 -20.56 -13.97
N ILE A 270 3.06 -21.58 -14.66
CA ILE A 270 4.46 -21.68 -15.09
C ILE A 270 4.51 -21.58 -16.62
N GLU A 271 5.27 -20.61 -17.12
CA GLU A 271 5.52 -20.41 -18.54
C GLU A 271 7.00 -20.65 -18.82
N ILE A 272 7.32 -21.61 -19.69
CA ILE A 272 8.69 -21.99 -20.07
C ILE A 272 8.87 -21.72 -21.56
N ASP A 273 9.80 -20.85 -21.93
CA ASP A 273 10.08 -20.43 -23.32
C ASP A 273 8.85 -19.98 -24.11
N ASP A 274 7.99 -19.16 -23.48
CA ASP A 274 6.72 -18.67 -24.05
C ASP A 274 5.74 -19.79 -24.47
N ARG A 275 5.95 -21.04 -24.00
CA ARG A 275 4.99 -22.13 -24.17
C ARG A 275 3.71 -21.87 -23.36
N PRO A 276 2.59 -22.53 -23.72
CA PRO A 276 1.35 -22.42 -22.94
C PRO A 276 1.58 -22.68 -21.46
N GLU A 277 0.94 -21.85 -20.64
CA GLU A 277 1.02 -21.92 -19.19
C GLU A 277 0.66 -23.31 -18.66
N VAL A 278 1.48 -23.82 -17.74
CA VAL A 278 1.16 -24.96 -16.88
C VAL A 278 0.64 -24.43 -15.56
N THR A 279 -0.68 -24.53 -15.34
CA THR A 279 -1.31 -24.12 -14.09
C THR A 279 -1.27 -25.24 -13.05
N LEU A 280 -0.76 -24.93 -11.85
CA LEU A 280 -0.59 -25.84 -10.73
C LEU A 280 -1.37 -25.35 -9.51
N SER A 281 -1.87 -26.28 -8.70
CA SER A 281 -2.38 -25.96 -7.36
C SER A 281 -1.23 -25.75 -6.39
N VAL A 282 -1.40 -24.78 -5.49
CA VAL A 282 -0.48 -24.50 -4.39
C VAL A 282 -0.92 -25.29 -3.15
N ASP A 283 0.03 -25.86 -2.41
CA ASP A 283 -0.27 -26.63 -1.19
C ASP A 283 -0.61 -25.73 0.01
N ALA A 284 -1.03 -26.33 1.12
CA ALA A 284 -1.43 -25.59 2.33
C ALA A 284 -0.29 -24.78 2.99
N PHE A 285 0.96 -24.99 2.59
CA PHE A 285 2.13 -24.24 3.03
C PHE A 285 2.56 -23.18 2.00
N GLY A 286 1.78 -22.99 0.94
CA GLY A 286 2.08 -22.06 -0.13
C GLY A 286 3.07 -22.58 -1.15
N ARG A 287 3.36 -23.89 -1.21
CA ARG A 287 4.39 -24.46 -2.09
C ARG A 287 3.80 -24.99 -3.39
N PHE A 288 4.57 -24.89 -4.47
CA PHE A 288 4.26 -25.52 -5.75
C PHE A 288 5.49 -26.25 -6.29
N ARG A 289 5.25 -27.31 -7.07
CA ARG A 289 6.31 -28.11 -7.72
C ARG A 289 5.83 -28.60 -9.08
N TYR A 290 6.71 -28.55 -10.07
CA TYR A 290 6.49 -29.08 -11.41
C TYR A 290 7.78 -29.69 -11.94
N GLN A 291 7.72 -31.00 -12.16
CA GLN A 291 8.79 -31.75 -12.80
C GLN A 291 8.50 -31.78 -14.30
N VAL A 292 9.45 -31.34 -15.12
CA VAL A 292 9.31 -31.48 -16.58
C VAL A 292 9.19 -32.98 -16.92
N PRO A 293 8.14 -33.38 -17.66
CA PRO A 293 7.90 -34.79 -17.98
C PRO A 293 9.03 -35.39 -18.83
N ALA A 294 9.38 -36.65 -18.57
CA ALA A 294 10.43 -37.36 -19.30
C ALA A 294 10.06 -37.68 -20.76
N ASP A 295 8.77 -37.67 -21.09
CA ASP A 295 8.24 -37.84 -22.44
C ASP A 295 8.23 -36.55 -23.27
N ASP A 296 8.40 -35.39 -22.63
CA ASP A 296 8.57 -34.09 -23.28
C ASP A 296 9.69 -33.25 -22.61
N PRO A 297 10.96 -33.73 -22.71
CA PRO A 297 12.09 -33.04 -22.09
C PRO A 297 12.39 -31.70 -22.75
N LEU A 298 13.04 -30.81 -22.00
CA LEU A 298 13.64 -29.60 -22.58
C LEU A 298 14.80 -29.99 -23.52
N PRO A 299 14.87 -29.41 -24.72
CA PRO A 299 16.06 -29.52 -25.58
C PRO A 299 17.32 -28.97 -24.88
N PRO A 300 18.53 -29.36 -25.28
CA PRO A 300 19.75 -28.72 -24.77
C PRO A 300 19.85 -27.24 -25.19
N GLY A 301 20.34 -26.40 -24.28
CA GLY A 301 20.62 -24.98 -24.53
C GLY A 301 19.98 -24.04 -23.51
N PRO A 302 19.98 -22.72 -23.79
CA PRO A 302 19.43 -21.73 -22.88
C PRO A 302 17.90 -21.73 -22.91
N HIS A 303 17.30 -21.72 -21.73
CA HIS A 303 15.87 -21.65 -21.49
C HIS A 303 15.55 -20.50 -20.54
N PHE A 304 14.28 -20.14 -20.47
CA PHE A 304 13.79 -19.25 -19.43
C PHE A 304 12.42 -19.66 -18.91
N VAL A 305 12.16 -19.25 -17.68
CA VAL A 305 10.90 -19.46 -17.01
C VAL A 305 10.41 -18.17 -16.35
N THR A 306 9.11 -17.97 -16.39
CA THR A 306 8.38 -17.02 -15.57
C THR A 306 7.25 -17.74 -14.86
N VAL A 307 6.97 -17.33 -13.63
CA VAL A 307 5.82 -17.83 -12.86
C VAL A 307 4.92 -16.68 -12.46
N HIS A 308 3.61 -16.90 -12.46
CA HIS A 308 2.63 -15.90 -12.03
C HIS A 308 1.51 -16.59 -11.25
N ALA A 309 0.88 -15.89 -10.33
CA ALA A 309 -0.13 -16.47 -9.46
C ALA A 309 -1.54 -16.05 -9.89
N HIS A 310 -2.56 -16.88 -9.64
CA HIS A 310 -3.95 -16.55 -9.93
C HIS A 310 -4.85 -16.62 -8.70
N ASN A 311 -5.85 -15.74 -8.65
CA ASN A 311 -6.90 -15.82 -7.63
C ASN A 311 -7.95 -16.90 -7.96
N GLU A 312 -8.92 -17.07 -7.06
CA GLU A 312 -10.00 -18.06 -7.12
C GLU A 312 -10.93 -17.89 -8.33
N THR A 313 -10.89 -16.73 -8.98
CA THR A 313 -11.68 -16.40 -10.18
C THR A 313 -10.88 -16.44 -11.48
N GLY A 314 -9.58 -16.81 -11.43
CA GLY A 314 -8.69 -16.83 -12.58
C GLY A 314 -8.10 -15.45 -12.97
N GLY A 315 -8.15 -14.48 -12.06
CA GLY A 315 -7.46 -13.20 -12.22
C GLY A 315 -5.96 -13.38 -12.04
N THR A 316 -5.18 -12.86 -12.98
CA THR A 316 -3.73 -13.02 -13.04
C THR A 316 -2.99 -11.93 -12.27
N GLY A 317 -2.23 -12.35 -11.26
CA GLY A 317 -1.35 -11.50 -10.47
C GLY A 317 -0.04 -11.15 -11.18
N PRO A 318 0.92 -10.52 -10.47
CA PRO A 318 2.19 -10.14 -11.06
C PRO A 318 3.04 -11.37 -11.43
N TYR A 319 3.78 -11.26 -12.54
CA TYR A 319 4.78 -12.23 -12.97
C TYR A 319 6.06 -12.09 -12.16
N SER A 320 6.73 -13.21 -11.86
CA SER A 320 8.09 -13.26 -11.31
C SER A 320 9.09 -12.61 -12.26
N PRO A 321 10.30 -12.28 -11.78
CA PRO A 321 11.42 -12.04 -12.68
C PRO A 321 11.62 -13.21 -13.64
N ARG A 322 12.10 -12.91 -14.85
CA ARG A 322 12.49 -13.92 -15.83
C ARG A 322 13.76 -14.60 -15.38
N ILE A 323 13.70 -15.91 -15.13
CA ILE A 323 14.85 -16.73 -14.73
C ILE A 323 15.38 -17.45 -15.95
N VAL A 324 16.67 -17.26 -16.24
CA VAL A 324 17.38 -17.91 -17.36
C VAL A 324 18.24 -19.04 -16.81
N PHE A 325 18.18 -20.21 -17.43
CA PHE A 325 18.93 -21.40 -17.04
C PHE A 325 19.35 -22.18 -18.30
N GLU A 326 20.27 -23.12 -18.17
CA GLU A 326 20.74 -23.96 -19.28
C GLU A 326 20.36 -25.42 -19.07
N SER A 327 19.75 -26.05 -20.07
CA SER A 327 19.48 -27.48 -20.07
C SER A 327 20.56 -28.23 -20.83
N VAL A 328 21.01 -29.36 -20.31
CA VAL A 328 21.99 -30.26 -20.95
C VAL A 328 21.43 -31.66 -21.13
N ASP A 329 21.97 -32.41 -22.09
CA ASP A 329 21.57 -33.80 -22.35
C ASP A 329 21.79 -34.72 -21.14
N ALA A 330 20.92 -35.72 -20.98
CA ALA A 330 21.00 -36.70 -19.88
C ALA A 330 22.31 -37.53 -19.84
N ASP A 331 23.07 -37.53 -20.95
CA ASP A 331 24.34 -38.28 -21.12
C ASP A 331 25.58 -37.42 -20.85
N ALA A 332 25.40 -36.12 -20.53
CA ALA A 332 26.42 -35.38 -19.81
C ALA A 332 26.37 -35.88 -18.37
N GLY A 333 27.24 -36.85 -18.04
CA GLY A 333 27.29 -37.49 -16.73
C GLY A 333 27.16 -36.48 -15.58
N THR A 334 26.57 -36.93 -14.46
CA THR A 334 26.45 -36.19 -13.19
C THR A 334 27.44 -35.03 -13.12
N PRO A 335 27.00 -33.76 -13.01
CA PRO A 335 27.95 -32.71 -12.71
C PRO A 335 28.52 -33.02 -11.34
N VAL A 336 29.71 -33.63 -11.31
CA VAL A 336 30.68 -33.25 -10.30
C VAL A 336 30.78 -31.75 -10.49
N GLN A 337 30.39 -30.98 -9.47
CA GLN A 337 30.97 -29.66 -9.30
C GLN A 337 32.48 -29.89 -9.25
N ASP A 338 33.13 -29.83 -10.40
CA ASP A 338 34.54 -29.52 -10.48
C ASP A 338 34.59 -28.04 -10.09
N ALA A 339 34.72 -27.83 -8.78
CA ALA A 339 35.14 -26.57 -8.24
C ALA A 339 36.43 -26.23 -8.97
N GLY A 340 36.33 -25.26 -9.89
CA GLY A 340 37.49 -24.67 -10.54
C GLY A 340 38.54 -24.43 -9.48
N THR A 341 39.72 -24.99 -9.71
CA THR A 341 40.91 -24.71 -8.93
C THR A 341 41.33 -23.28 -9.23
N GLU A 342 40.70 -22.32 -8.55
CA GLU A 342 41.30 -21.03 -8.31
C GLU A 342 41.60 -20.90 -6.82
N THR A 343 42.90 -20.78 -6.57
CA THR A 343 43.44 -20.40 -5.27
C THR A 343 42.96 -18.99 -4.94
N PRO A 344 42.58 -18.68 -3.69
CA PRO A 344 42.19 -17.33 -3.32
C PRO A 344 43.45 -16.44 -3.33
N ASP A 345 43.57 -15.55 -4.31
CA ASP A 345 44.52 -14.45 -4.21
C ASP A 345 43.80 -13.24 -3.60
N ALA A 346 44.35 -12.78 -2.48
CA ALA A 346 43.91 -11.59 -1.79
C ALA A 346 44.34 -10.37 -2.62
N GLY A 347 43.38 -9.66 -3.23
CA GLY A 347 43.67 -8.50 -4.07
C GLY A 347 42.52 -7.49 -4.16
N VAL A 348 42.54 -6.56 -3.21
CA VAL A 348 42.14 -5.13 -3.24
C VAL A 348 41.29 -4.57 -4.40
N ASP A 349 40.21 -3.89 -4.01
CA ASP A 349 39.50 -2.76 -4.64
C ASP A 349 39.78 -2.42 -6.12
N ALA A 350 38.72 -2.50 -6.92
CA ALA A 350 38.49 -1.55 -8.02
C ALA A 350 36.99 -1.24 -8.10
N GLY A 351 36.61 -0.10 -7.54
CA GLY A 351 35.28 0.44 -7.65
C GLY A 351 34.95 0.90 -9.07
N THR A 352 33.70 0.70 -9.46
CA THR A 352 32.99 1.61 -10.37
C THR A 352 31.63 1.93 -9.78
N SER A 353 31.48 3.18 -9.38
CA SER A 353 30.31 3.81 -8.81
C SER A 353 29.28 4.10 -9.90
N ALA A 354 27.99 3.81 -9.64
CA ALA A 354 26.86 4.73 -9.77
C ALA A 354 25.51 3.99 -9.76
N PRO A 355 24.43 4.59 -9.22
CA PRO A 355 24.34 5.37 -7.99
C PRO A 355 23.44 4.68 -6.94
N ASP A 356 23.59 5.11 -5.69
CA ASP A 356 22.65 4.88 -4.60
C ASP A 356 21.21 5.13 -5.04
N ALA A 357 20.40 4.07 -5.06
CA ALA A 357 18.98 4.19 -4.78
C ALA A 357 18.83 4.04 -3.26
N GLY A 358 18.37 5.13 -2.64
CA GLY A 358 18.32 5.31 -1.21
C GLY A 358 17.61 4.19 -0.46
N THR A 359 18.01 4.09 0.80
CA THR A 359 17.36 3.37 1.87
C THR A 359 15.87 3.70 1.97
N SER A 360 15.05 2.82 1.44
CA SER A 360 13.79 2.40 2.05
C SER A 360 13.71 0.92 1.80
N THR A 361 13.98 0.12 2.84
CA THR A 361 13.46 -1.24 2.88
C THR A 361 11.96 -1.10 2.69
N PRO A 362 11.36 -1.62 1.61
CA PRO A 362 9.93 -1.88 1.63
C PRO A 362 9.71 -2.70 2.89
N ASP A 363 8.60 -2.46 3.60
CA ASP A 363 8.22 -3.30 4.74
C ASP A 363 8.09 -4.72 4.20
N ALA A 364 9.21 -5.46 4.25
CA ALA A 364 9.36 -6.76 3.68
C ALA A 364 8.43 -7.60 4.52
N GLY A 365 7.35 -8.12 3.92
CA GLY A 365 6.43 -9.01 4.60
C GLY A 365 7.26 -10.04 5.35
N THR A 366 7.39 -9.88 6.67
CA THR A 366 8.34 -10.67 7.44
C THR A 366 7.77 -12.07 7.46
N ARG A 367 8.24 -12.91 6.55
CA ARG A 367 7.96 -14.33 6.58
C ARG A 367 8.70 -14.89 7.78
N GLU A 368 8.07 -14.79 8.93
CA GLU A 368 8.65 -15.12 10.25
C GLU A 368 9.10 -16.58 10.35
N VAL A 369 8.53 -17.46 9.52
CA VAL A 369 8.87 -18.87 9.44
C VAL A 369 9.34 -19.21 8.03
N PRO A 370 10.60 -19.67 7.84
CA PRO A 370 11.05 -20.17 6.56
C PRO A 370 10.19 -21.33 6.06
N VAL A 371 10.03 -21.43 4.74
CA VAL A 371 9.34 -22.54 4.09
C VAL A 371 10.30 -23.28 3.18
N LEU A 372 10.56 -24.53 3.53
CA LEU A 372 11.35 -25.46 2.74
C LEU A 372 10.53 -25.97 1.55
N VAL A 373 11.14 -25.86 0.37
CA VAL A 373 10.58 -26.25 -0.93
C VAL A 373 11.26 -27.52 -1.44
N VAL A 374 12.58 -27.65 -1.20
CA VAL A 374 13.38 -28.81 -1.58
C VAL A 374 14.22 -29.27 -0.37
N PRO A 375 14.24 -30.58 -0.05
CA PRO A 375 13.41 -31.65 -0.60
C PRO A 375 11.94 -31.50 -0.19
N ALA A 376 11.02 -32.22 -0.85
CA ALA A 376 9.67 -32.42 -0.31
C ALA A 376 9.59 -33.65 0.58
N ASP A 377 8.47 -33.74 1.28
CA ASP A 377 8.20 -34.84 2.21
C ASP A 377 8.16 -36.19 1.47
N GLY A 378 8.93 -37.15 1.98
CA GLY A 378 9.12 -38.47 1.39
C GLY A 378 10.00 -38.50 0.14
N GLU A 379 10.64 -37.39 -0.25
CA GLU A 379 11.48 -37.36 -1.43
C GLU A 379 12.75 -38.19 -1.25
N VAL A 380 13.12 -38.89 -2.32
CA VAL A 380 14.31 -39.73 -2.34
C VAL A 380 15.42 -38.98 -3.09
N VAL A 381 16.50 -38.65 -2.40
CA VAL A 381 17.59 -37.79 -2.87
C VAL A 381 18.94 -38.50 -2.82
N ASP A 382 19.94 -37.92 -3.48
CA ASP A 382 21.33 -38.38 -3.37
C ASP A 382 21.97 -37.89 -2.05
N SER A 383 23.19 -38.34 -1.76
CA SER A 383 23.89 -38.02 -0.50
C SER A 383 24.29 -36.55 -0.36
N THR A 384 24.27 -35.79 -1.46
CA THR A 384 24.53 -34.34 -1.50
C THR A 384 23.29 -33.59 -1.99
N PRO A 385 22.18 -33.58 -1.23
CA PRO A 385 20.94 -32.95 -1.69
C PRO A 385 21.06 -31.42 -1.73
N LEU A 386 20.18 -30.78 -2.49
CA LEU A 386 19.93 -29.35 -2.39
C LEU A 386 18.88 -29.10 -1.31
N PHE A 387 19.20 -28.27 -0.31
CA PHE A 387 18.21 -27.67 0.55
C PHE A 387 17.84 -26.28 0.03
N ALA A 388 16.56 -26.05 -0.26
CA ALA A 388 16.12 -24.77 -0.79
C ALA A 388 14.73 -24.39 -0.28
N GLY A 389 14.51 -23.08 -0.13
CA GLY A 389 13.26 -22.56 0.39
C GLY A 389 13.17 -21.05 0.30
N VAL A 390 12.20 -20.49 1.04
CA VAL A 390 11.95 -19.05 1.12
C VAL A 390 11.86 -18.58 2.57
N ALA A 391 12.50 -17.45 2.87
CA ALA A 391 12.43 -16.71 4.13
C ALA A 391 12.25 -15.20 3.84
N GLY A 392 12.30 -14.34 4.87
CA GLY A 392 12.32 -12.89 4.63
C GLY A 392 13.57 -12.49 3.83
N PRO A 393 13.47 -11.56 2.85
CA PRO A 393 14.64 -11.09 2.10
C PRO A 393 15.75 -10.58 3.01
N GLY A 394 16.97 -11.10 2.83
CA GLY A 394 18.13 -10.77 3.67
C GLY A 394 18.20 -11.49 5.02
N ASP A 395 17.22 -12.34 5.37
CA ASP A 395 17.25 -13.12 6.61
C ASP A 395 18.41 -14.12 6.61
N SER A 396 19.05 -14.28 7.78
CA SER A 396 19.98 -15.39 8.01
C SER A 396 19.20 -16.63 8.42
N VAL A 397 19.24 -17.67 7.59
CA VAL A 397 18.50 -18.93 7.76
C VAL A 397 19.46 -20.03 8.20
N SER A 398 19.17 -20.66 9.33
CA SER A 398 19.83 -21.90 9.76
C SER A 398 19.04 -23.11 9.26
N ILE A 399 19.74 -24.07 8.68
CA ILE A 399 19.20 -25.34 8.17
C ILE A 399 19.70 -26.45 9.09
N GLU A 400 18.78 -27.21 9.67
CA GLU A 400 19.06 -28.32 10.58
C GLU A 400 18.60 -29.64 9.94
N VAL A 401 19.49 -30.63 9.88
CA VAL A 401 19.18 -32.02 9.52
C VAL A 401 19.34 -32.89 10.76
N ASP A 402 18.30 -33.66 11.10
CA ASP A 402 18.21 -34.49 12.31
C ASP A 402 18.56 -33.73 13.61
N GLY A 403 18.17 -32.45 13.67
CA GLY A 403 18.42 -31.56 14.80
C GLY A 403 19.84 -31.00 14.89
N LYS A 404 20.68 -31.22 13.88
CA LYS A 404 22.03 -30.66 13.78
C LYS A 404 22.09 -29.61 12.67
N GLU A 405 22.62 -28.42 12.97
CA GLU A 405 22.87 -27.38 11.97
C GLU A 405 23.86 -27.91 10.91
N VAL A 406 23.42 -27.94 9.66
CA VAL A 406 24.24 -28.32 8.49
C VAL A 406 24.70 -27.11 7.71
N ALA A 407 23.92 -26.02 7.73
CA ALA A 407 24.25 -24.81 7.01
C ALA A 407 23.60 -23.58 7.61
N ARG A 408 24.25 -22.43 7.37
CA ARG A 408 23.68 -21.11 7.56
C ARG A 408 23.80 -20.33 6.27
N VAL A 409 22.66 -19.90 5.73
CA VAL A 409 22.58 -19.17 4.45
C VAL A 409 21.85 -17.86 4.65
N THR A 410 22.01 -16.94 3.70
CA THR A 410 21.24 -15.68 3.68
C THR A 410 20.24 -15.77 2.54
N ALA A 411 18.98 -15.45 2.81
CA ALA A 411 17.96 -15.32 1.78
C ALA A 411 18.28 -14.12 0.87
N ASP A 412 18.12 -14.29 -0.43
CA ASP A 412 18.39 -13.23 -1.41
C ASP A 412 17.33 -12.11 -1.38
N SER A 413 17.42 -11.15 -2.30
CA SER A 413 16.47 -10.02 -2.36
C SER A 413 15.03 -10.43 -2.69
N THR A 414 14.82 -11.63 -3.20
CA THR A 414 13.48 -12.22 -3.42
C THR A 414 13.01 -13.03 -2.21
N GLY A 415 13.90 -13.31 -1.26
CA GLY A 415 13.64 -14.19 -0.12
C GLY A 415 14.00 -15.65 -0.36
N ALA A 416 14.48 -16.03 -1.55
CA ALA A 416 14.90 -17.39 -1.83
C ALA A 416 16.25 -17.69 -1.16
N PHE A 417 16.39 -18.89 -0.60
CA PHE A 417 17.67 -19.39 -0.07
C PHE A 417 17.94 -20.81 -0.56
N ARG A 418 19.22 -21.13 -0.73
CA ARG A 418 19.71 -22.40 -1.29
C ARG A 418 21.01 -22.83 -0.62
N HIS A 419 21.12 -24.13 -0.38
CA HIS A 419 22.32 -24.77 0.12
C HIS A 419 22.50 -26.14 -0.54
N PRO A 420 23.34 -26.27 -1.58
CA PRO A 420 23.80 -27.58 -2.03
C PRO A 420 24.71 -28.17 -0.96
N VAL A 421 24.39 -29.36 -0.45
CA VAL A 421 25.24 -30.06 0.52
C VAL A 421 26.55 -30.45 -0.17
N PRO A 422 27.71 -30.00 0.31
CA PRO A 422 28.99 -30.33 -0.33
C PRO A 422 29.38 -31.79 -0.09
N ALA A 423 30.23 -32.34 -0.96
CA ALA A 423 30.61 -33.76 -0.94
C ALA A 423 31.28 -34.21 0.38
N ASP A 424 31.99 -33.31 1.05
CA ASP A 424 32.61 -33.55 2.36
C ASP A 424 31.61 -33.58 3.53
N GLN A 425 30.37 -33.15 3.28
CA GLN A 425 29.25 -33.17 4.21
C GLN A 425 28.13 -34.12 3.75
N ALA A 426 28.44 -35.04 2.84
CA ALA A 426 27.49 -35.99 2.31
C ALA A 426 26.73 -36.73 3.44
N LEU A 427 25.41 -36.76 3.31
CA LEU A 427 24.52 -37.39 4.27
C LEU A 427 24.61 -38.91 4.16
N ALA A 428 24.42 -39.58 5.31
CA ALA A 428 24.38 -41.03 5.36
C ALA A 428 23.16 -41.58 4.60
N THR A 429 23.24 -42.82 4.14
CA THR A 429 22.07 -43.50 3.57
C THR A 429 20.99 -43.73 4.63
N GLY A 430 19.74 -43.46 4.28
CA GLY A 430 18.58 -43.71 5.13
C GLY A 430 17.64 -42.52 5.26
N ALA A 431 16.72 -42.60 6.23
CA ALA A 431 15.73 -41.57 6.49
C ALA A 431 16.34 -40.41 7.29
N HIS A 432 16.05 -39.19 6.86
CA HIS A 432 16.48 -37.94 7.48
C HIS A 432 15.31 -36.97 7.61
N LYS A 433 15.45 -35.98 8.49
CA LYS A 433 14.50 -34.87 8.63
C LYS A 433 15.20 -33.54 8.53
N VAL A 434 14.65 -32.62 7.73
CA VAL A 434 15.15 -31.24 7.63
C VAL A 434 14.16 -30.23 8.20
N THR A 435 14.69 -29.22 8.88
CA THR A 435 13.97 -28.01 9.32
C THR A 435 14.82 -26.78 9.03
N ALA A 436 14.17 -25.61 8.96
CA ALA A 436 14.84 -24.33 8.83
C ALA A 436 14.23 -23.29 9.77
N TYR A 437 15.02 -22.33 10.22
CA TYR A 437 14.54 -21.17 10.99
C TYR A 437 15.39 -19.93 10.68
N ALA A 438 14.76 -18.77 10.74
CA ALA A 438 15.47 -17.49 10.64
C ALA A 438 16.11 -17.13 11.99
N LEU A 439 17.25 -16.46 11.95
CA LEU A 439 17.91 -15.89 13.12
C LEU A 439 17.46 -14.45 13.31
N VAL A 440 17.11 -14.07 14.53
CA VAL A 440 16.70 -12.70 14.86
C VAL A 440 17.90 -11.76 14.70
N SER A 441 17.85 -10.83 13.75
CA SER A 441 18.99 -9.98 13.35
C SER A 441 19.65 -9.20 14.49
N ALA A 442 18.91 -8.88 15.56
CA ALA A 442 19.43 -8.14 16.71
C ALA A 442 20.16 -9.00 17.77
N THR A 443 19.86 -10.30 17.84
CA THR A 443 20.33 -11.18 18.94
C THR A 443 20.97 -12.47 18.47
N GLY A 444 20.83 -12.85 17.21
CA GLY A 444 21.21 -14.15 16.68
C GLY A 444 20.40 -15.31 17.29
N ALA A 445 19.28 -15.02 17.97
CA ALA A 445 18.42 -16.04 18.56
C ALA A 445 17.65 -16.81 17.48
N ALA A 446 17.36 -18.08 17.73
CA ALA A 446 16.54 -18.90 16.85
C ALA A 446 15.08 -18.42 16.84
N GLY A 447 14.56 -18.11 15.65
CA GLY A 447 13.14 -17.89 15.41
C GLY A 447 12.32 -19.19 15.39
N PRO A 448 11.03 -19.11 15.04
CA PRO A 448 10.19 -20.28 14.87
C PRO A 448 10.73 -21.19 13.75
N ARG A 449 10.64 -22.51 13.95
CA ARG A 449 11.07 -23.51 12.97
C ARG A 449 9.98 -23.78 11.95
N SER A 450 10.40 -24.06 10.72
CA SER A 450 9.55 -24.66 9.70
C SER A 450 8.98 -26.01 10.18
N PRO A 451 7.89 -26.49 9.56
CA PRO A 451 7.51 -27.89 9.68
C PRO A 451 8.69 -28.83 9.34
N GLU A 452 8.78 -29.96 10.03
CA GLU A 452 9.74 -31.02 9.66
C GLU A 452 9.38 -31.59 8.29
N THR A 453 10.38 -31.70 7.42
CA THR A 453 10.24 -32.38 6.13
C THR A 453 11.09 -33.66 6.15
N GLY A 454 10.46 -34.82 6.02
CA GLY A 454 11.15 -36.11 5.96
C GLY A 454 11.64 -36.41 4.55
N PHE A 455 12.84 -36.98 4.39
CA PHE A 455 13.37 -37.41 3.10
C PHE A 455 14.26 -38.65 3.26
N GLU A 456 14.53 -39.35 2.16
CA GLU A 456 15.37 -40.56 2.16
C GLU A 456 16.60 -40.35 1.27
N VAL A 457 17.78 -40.59 1.83
CA VAL A 457 19.06 -40.56 1.09
C VAL A 457 19.33 -41.95 0.54
N ARG A 458 19.47 -42.08 -0.78
CA ARG A 458 19.77 -43.36 -1.43
C ARG A 458 21.15 -43.89 -1.05
N GLY A 459 21.27 -45.21 -1.04
CA GLY A 459 22.57 -45.88 -1.02
C GLY A 459 23.33 -45.64 -2.33
N PRO A 460 24.66 -45.80 -2.35
CA PRO A 460 25.42 -45.74 -3.58
C PRO A 460 24.82 -46.71 -4.59
N THR A 461 24.44 -46.20 -5.76
CA THR A 461 24.07 -47.05 -6.88
C THR A 461 25.31 -47.87 -7.24
N ASN A 462 25.19 -49.20 -7.19
CA ASN A 462 26.25 -50.13 -7.59
C ASN A 462 26.49 -50.03 -9.10
N LEU A 463 27.11 -48.96 -9.55
CA LEU A 463 27.58 -48.73 -10.91
C LEU A 463 28.86 -47.88 -10.79
N ASP A 464 29.95 -48.49 -10.32
CA ASP A 464 31.25 -48.52 -11.02
C ASP A 464 32.36 -49.13 -10.12
N VAL A 465 32.38 -50.47 -10.01
CA VAL A 465 33.64 -51.21 -9.85
C VAL A 465 33.50 -52.51 -10.64
N GLY A 466 34.18 -52.56 -11.77
CA GLY A 466 34.31 -53.76 -12.59
C GLY A 466 34.73 -54.96 -11.75
N CYS A 467 34.08 -56.10 -12.02
CA CYS A 467 34.50 -57.41 -11.56
C CYS A 467 35.99 -57.65 -11.87
N GLY A 468 36.80 -57.53 -10.82
CA GLY A 468 38.21 -57.90 -10.81
C GLY A 468 38.52 -58.76 -9.59
N GLY A 469 37.78 -59.87 -9.43
CA GLY A 469 38.17 -61.03 -8.60
C GLY A 469 38.38 -60.81 -7.10
N CYS A 470 37.49 -61.38 -6.28
CA CYS A 470 37.84 -62.32 -5.20
C CYS A 470 36.55 -62.75 -4.48
N GLY A 471 36.30 -64.05 -4.46
CA GLY A 471 35.15 -64.64 -3.80
C GLY A 471 35.33 -64.75 -2.29
N ALA A 472 34.21 -64.70 -1.57
CA ALA A 472 33.96 -65.52 -0.39
C ALA A 472 32.44 -65.52 -0.13
N SER A 473 31.80 -66.66 -0.34
CA SER A 473 30.47 -66.95 0.20
C SER A 473 30.55 -67.06 1.73
N PRO A 474 29.43 -66.90 2.43
CA PRO A 474 28.96 -68.03 3.22
C PRO A 474 27.51 -68.41 2.91
N ALA A 475 27.26 -69.70 3.08
CA ALA A 475 26.03 -70.42 2.81
C ALA A 475 25.01 -70.35 3.96
N GLY A 476 23.74 -70.58 3.62
CA GLY A 476 22.65 -71.06 4.51
C GLY A 476 21.96 -69.96 5.32
N VAL A 477 20.62 -69.88 5.45
CA VAL A 477 19.67 -70.98 5.66
C VAL A 477 18.29 -70.64 5.04
N VAL A 478 17.65 -71.72 4.60
CA VAL A 478 16.36 -71.93 3.95
C VAL A 478 15.14 -71.60 4.82
N GLY A 479 14.05 -71.15 4.16
CA GLY A 479 12.67 -71.44 4.56
C GLY A 479 11.74 -70.24 4.32
N GLY A 480 10.66 -70.30 3.54
CA GLY A 480 10.07 -71.37 2.77
C GLY A 480 8.74 -70.91 2.17
N TRP A 481 8.32 -71.64 1.14
CA TRP A 481 6.96 -71.79 0.62
C TRP A 481 6.35 -70.68 -0.24
N ALA A 482 6.47 -70.97 -1.53
CA ALA A 482 5.75 -70.41 -2.65
C ALA A 482 4.28 -70.90 -2.72
N LEU A 483 3.50 -70.11 -3.48
CA LEU A 483 2.40 -70.50 -4.36
C LEU A 483 1.07 -70.95 -3.74
N LEU A 484 -0.01 -70.25 -4.12
CA LEU A 484 -0.99 -70.81 -5.06
C LEU A 484 -1.87 -69.72 -5.68
N ALA A 485 -1.98 -69.80 -7.00
CA ALA A 485 -2.78 -68.95 -7.87
C ALA A 485 -4.19 -69.52 -8.11
N GLY A 486 -5.12 -68.63 -8.48
CA GLY A 486 -6.00 -68.88 -9.63
C GLY A 486 -7.40 -69.49 -9.39
N LEU A 487 -8.40 -68.59 -9.50
CA LEU A 487 -9.67 -68.74 -10.25
C LEU A 487 -10.65 -69.89 -9.93
N ALA A 488 -11.87 -69.53 -9.52
CA ALA A 488 -13.09 -69.79 -10.30
C ALA A 488 -14.35 -69.17 -9.66
N ALA A 489 -15.26 -68.78 -10.55
CA ALA A 489 -16.46 -67.99 -10.32
C ALA A 489 -17.68 -68.80 -9.83
N ALA A 490 -18.64 -68.04 -9.31
CA ALA A 490 -20.09 -68.25 -9.31
C ALA A 490 -20.67 -69.37 -8.41
N VAL A 491 -21.48 -68.96 -7.41
CA VAL A 491 -22.92 -69.30 -7.26
C VAL A 491 -23.55 -68.47 -6.12
N ARG A 492 -24.40 -67.53 -6.53
CA ARG A 492 -25.74 -67.16 -6.01
C ARG A 492 -26.15 -67.43 -4.53
N ARG A 493 -26.70 -66.34 -3.96
CA ARG A 493 -27.92 -66.22 -3.10
C ARG A 493 -27.87 -66.75 -1.65
N ARG A 494 -28.01 -65.84 -0.67
CA ARG A 494 -29.28 -65.30 -0.08
C ARG A 494 -29.09 -64.98 1.43
N ARG A 495 -29.46 -63.75 1.80
CA ARG A 495 -30.14 -63.32 3.04
C ARG A 495 -29.58 -63.81 4.39
N ARG A 496 -29.11 -62.89 5.23
CA ARG A 496 -29.96 -62.12 6.16
C ARG A 496 -29.30 -60.80 6.52
#